data_AF-A0A6C9QDC1-F1
#
_entry.id   AF-A0A6C9QDC1-F1
#
_cell.length_a   1.000
_cell.length_b   1.000
_cell.length_c   1.000
_cell.angle_alpha   90.00
_cell.angle_beta   90.00
_cell.angle_gamma   90.00
#
_symmetry.space_group_name_H-M   'P 1'
#
loop_
_entity.id
_entity.type
_entity.pdbx_description
1 polymer ?
#
loop_
_entity_poly.entity_id
_entity_poly.type
_entity_poly.pdbx_seq_one_letter_code
_entity_poly.pdbx_strand_id
1 'polypeptide(L)'
;MERFDAIIIGAGAAGMFCSALAGQAGRRVLLIDNGKKPGRKILMSGGGRCNFTNLYVEPGAYLSQNPHFCKSALARFTQWDFIDLVNKHGIAWHEKTLGQLFCDDSAQQIVDMLVDECEKGNVTFRLRSEVLSVEKDDTGFTLELNGMTVGCEKLVIATGGLSMPGLGASPFGYKIAEQFGLNVLPTRAGLVPFTLHKPLLEELQVLAGVAVPSVITAENGTVFRENLLFTHRGLSGPAVLQISSYWQPGEFV
;
A
#
# COMPACT_ATOMS: atom_id res chain seq x y z
N MET A 1 21.14 6.03 -24.59
CA MET A 1 19.97 5.80 -23.72
C MET A 1 19.96 4.34 -23.31
N GLU A 2 20.01 4.05 -22.02
CA GLU A 2 19.92 2.67 -21.54
C GLU A 2 18.49 2.14 -21.72
N ARG A 3 18.35 0.88 -22.17
CA ARG A 3 17.04 0.25 -22.42
C ARG A 3 16.81 -0.96 -21.52
N PHE A 4 15.58 -1.09 -21.06
CA PHE A 4 15.07 -2.19 -20.25
C PHE A 4 13.84 -2.82 -20.90
N ASP A 5 13.54 -4.07 -20.58
CA ASP A 5 12.28 -4.69 -21.02
C ASP A 5 11.11 -4.06 -20.26
N ALA A 6 11.29 -3.83 -18.95
CA ALA A 6 10.32 -3.19 -18.10
C ALA A 6 10.95 -2.19 -17.11
N ILE A 7 10.26 -1.07 -16.90
CA ILE A 7 10.54 -0.13 -15.81
C ILE A 7 9.36 -0.14 -14.84
N ILE A 8 9.65 -0.23 -13.55
CA ILE A 8 8.67 -0.11 -12.47
C ILE A 8 9.02 1.16 -11.66
N ILE A 9 8.04 2.03 -11.43
CA ILE A 9 8.20 3.24 -10.61
C ILE A 9 7.54 3.03 -9.24
N GLY A 10 8.35 3.04 -8.19
CA GLY A 10 7.97 2.90 -6.78
C GLY A 10 8.45 1.58 -6.18
N ALA A 11 9.50 1.62 -5.34
CA ALA A 11 10.04 0.45 -4.62
C ALA A 11 9.27 0.17 -3.31
N GLY A 12 7.94 0.14 -3.42
CA GLY A 12 7.04 -0.33 -2.36
C GLY A 12 6.73 -1.83 -2.49
N ALA A 13 5.71 -2.30 -1.76
CA ALA A 13 5.30 -3.71 -1.80
C ALA A 13 4.99 -4.20 -3.22
N ALA A 14 4.06 -3.53 -3.91
CA ALA A 14 3.67 -3.89 -5.27
C ALA A 14 4.82 -3.81 -6.28
N GLY A 15 5.65 -2.77 -6.17
CA GLY A 15 6.74 -2.55 -7.12
C GLY A 15 7.87 -3.57 -7.00
N MET A 16 8.35 -3.83 -5.79
CA MET A 16 9.37 -4.87 -5.59
C MET A 16 8.84 -6.25 -5.97
N PHE A 17 7.62 -6.60 -5.56
CA PHE A 17 7.04 -7.90 -5.91
C PHE A 17 6.87 -8.07 -7.43
N CYS A 18 6.39 -7.02 -8.13
CA CYS A 18 6.29 -7.03 -9.59
C CYS A 18 7.66 -7.16 -10.27
N SER A 19 8.66 -6.39 -9.80
CA SER A 19 10.02 -6.44 -10.33
C SER A 19 10.67 -7.81 -10.15
N ALA A 20 10.54 -8.41 -8.97
CA ALA A 20 11.04 -9.74 -8.68
C ALA A 20 10.48 -10.79 -9.65
N LEU A 21 9.14 -10.85 -9.79
CA LEU A 21 8.50 -11.81 -10.70
C LEU A 21 8.92 -11.61 -12.16
N ALA A 22 9.01 -10.36 -12.62
CA ALA A 22 9.43 -10.06 -13.98
C ALA A 22 10.91 -10.42 -14.23
N GLY A 23 11.79 -10.08 -13.29
CA GLY A 23 13.22 -10.40 -13.36
C GLY A 23 13.49 -11.91 -13.34
N GLN A 24 12.82 -12.64 -12.46
CA GLN A 24 12.93 -14.11 -12.39
C GLN A 24 12.37 -14.80 -13.64
N ALA A 25 11.45 -14.15 -14.37
CA ALA A 25 11.01 -14.59 -15.69
C ALA A 25 12.00 -14.24 -16.83
N GLY A 26 13.21 -13.77 -16.50
CA GLY A 26 14.29 -13.48 -17.44
C GLY A 26 14.22 -12.10 -18.09
N ARG A 27 13.41 -11.17 -17.56
CA ARG A 27 13.30 -9.80 -18.09
C ARG A 27 14.38 -8.90 -17.50
N ARG A 28 14.92 -8.00 -18.32
CA ARG A 28 15.80 -6.93 -17.84
C ARG A 28 14.95 -5.82 -17.23
N VAL A 29 14.92 -5.75 -15.91
CA VAL A 29 14.03 -4.86 -15.14
C VAL A 29 14.80 -3.74 -14.44
N LEU A 30 14.28 -2.52 -14.53
CA LEU A 30 14.70 -1.39 -13.70
C LEU A 30 13.58 -0.99 -12.73
N LEU A 31 13.91 -0.98 -11.43
CA LEU A 31 13.05 -0.50 -10.36
C LEU A 31 13.55 0.85 -9.83
N ILE A 32 12.70 1.88 -9.94
CA ILE A 32 13.03 3.28 -9.60
C ILE A 32 12.26 3.69 -8.34
N ASP A 33 12.91 4.42 -7.42
CA ASP A 33 12.23 5.07 -6.29
C ASP A 33 12.87 6.43 -5.96
N ASN A 34 12.05 7.40 -5.58
CA ASN A 34 12.54 8.71 -5.11
C ASN A 34 13.21 8.63 -3.72
N GLY A 35 12.95 7.55 -2.97
CA GLY A 35 13.41 7.34 -1.61
C GLY A 35 14.83 6.89 -1.49
N LYS A 36 15.36 7.01 -0.27
CA LYS A 36 16.70 6.55 0.09
C LYS A 36 16.78 5.04 0.34
N LYS A 37 15.65 4.40 0.66
CA LYS A 37 15.50 2.98 1.00
C LYS A 37 14.20 2.46 0.38
N PRO A 38 14.14 1.20 -0.07
CA PRO A 38 12.90 0.58 -0.50
C PRO A 38 11.98 0.28 0.70
N GLY A 39 10.74 -0.08 0.44
CA GLY A 39 9.84 -0.66 1.45
C GLY A 39 9.44 0.27 2.61
N ARG A 40 9.63 1.59 2.51
CA ARG A 40 9.43 2.54 3.63
C ARG A 40 8.06 2.43 4.33
N LYS A 41 6.98 2.16 3.58
CA LYS A 41 5.65 1.92 4.17
C LYS A 41 5.50 0.53 4.80
N ILE A 42 6.17 -0.49 4.25
CA ILE A 42 6.21 -1.83 4.84
C ILE A 42 6.84 -1.75 6.23
N LEU A 43 7.97 -1.05 6.36
CA LEU A 43 8.71 -0.89 7.62
C LEU A 43 7.89 -0.29 8.77
N MET A 44 6.87 0.52 8.49
CA MET A 44 6.00 1.09 9.54
C MET A 44 4.66 0.38 9.68
N SER A 45 4.33 -0.52 8.76
CA SER A 45 3.07 -1.25 8.80
C SER A 45 3.02 -2.18 10.01
N GLY A 46 1.81 -2.41 10.53
CA GLY A 46 1.60 -3.28 11.68
C GLY A 46 2.40 -2.88 12.94
N GLY A 47 2.68 -1.59 13.13
CA GLY A 47 3.50 -1.12 14.26
C GLY A 47 4.96 -1.55 14.17
N GLY A 48 5.49 -1.75 12.95
CA GLY A 48 6.85 -2.21 12.72
C GLY A 48 7.01 -3.71 12.61
N ARG A 49 5.92 -4.49 12.70
CA ARG A 49 5.91 -5.96 12.54
C ARG A 49 5.31 -6.45 11.23
N CYS A 50 4.80 -5.55 10.40
CA CYS A 50 4.14 -5.84 9.13
C CYS A 50 2.97 -6.82 9.25
N ASN A 51 1.74 -6.28 9.25
CA ASN A 51 0.55 -7.08 8.98
C ASN A 51 0.54 -7.43 7.48
N PHE A 52 1.20 -8.52 7.10
CA PHE A 52 1.61 -8.77 5.71
C PHE A 52 0.49 -9.39 4.87
N THR A 53 -0.48 -10.06 5.49
CA THR A 53 -1.68 -10.57 4.82
C THR A 53 -2.78 -10.90 5.85
N ASN A 54 -3.92 -11.39 5.39
CA ASN A 54 -5.00 -11.90 6.22
C ASN A 54 -5.41 -13.32 5.78
N LEU A 55 -5.84 -14.17 6.72
CA LEU A 55 -6.38 -15.51 6.40
C LEU A 55 -7.69 -15.43 5.60
N TYR A 56 -8.50 -14.40 5.85
CA TYR A 56 -9.82 -14.17 5.27
C TYR A 56 -9.76 -13.14 4.13
N VAL A 57 -9.00 -13.44 3.09
CA VAL A 57 -8.95 -12.60 1.88
C VAL A 57 -10.06 -13.00 0.92
N GLU A 58 -10.94 -12.06 0.63
CA GLU A 58 -12.00 -12.20 -0.37
C GLU A 58 -12.30 -10.86 -1.05
N PRO A 59 -12.97 -10.86 -2.22
CA PRO A 59 -13.29 -9.63 -2.93
C PRO A 59 -14.10 -8.61 -2.11
N GLY A 60 -14.94 -9.10 -1.19
CA GLY A 60 -15.75 -8.25 -0.29
C GLY A 60 -14.94 -7.43 0.71
N ALA A 61 -13.67 -7.79 0.94
CA ALA A 61 -12.78 -7.05 1.83
C ALA A 61 -12.18 -5.77 1.20
N TYR A 62 -12.49 -5.46 -0.07
CA TYR A 62 -11.92 -4.35 -0.82
C TYR A 62 -13.01 -3.40 -1.36
N LEU A 63 -12.85 -2.10 -1.10
CA LEU A 63 -13.74 -1.08 -1.62
C LEU A 63 -13.31 -0.62 -3.02
N SER A 64 -14.23 -0.68 -3.98
CA SER A 64 -14.01 -0.29 -5.37
C SER A 64 -15.32 0.08 -6.03
N GLN A 65 -15.31 1.06 -6.93
CA GLN A 65 -16.46 1.34 -7.82
C GLN A 65 -16.73 0.19 -8.81
N ASN A 66 -15.74 -0.67 -9.02
CA ASN A 66 -15.92 -1.96 -9.69
C ASN A 66 -15.59 -3.10 -8.70
N PRO A 67 -16.60 -3.68 -8.03
CA PRO A 67 -16.42 -4.75 -7.04
C PRO A 67 -15.82 -6.05 -7.61
N HIS A 68 -15.82 -6.22 -8.94
CA HIS A 68 -15.30 -7.43 -9.59
C HIS A 68 -13.83 -7.30 -10.00
N PHE A 69 -13.26 -6.10 -9.96
CA PHE A 69 -11.92 -5.81 -10.51
C PHE A 69 -10.82 -6.66 -9.86
N CYS A 70 -10.82 -6.79 -8.53
CA CYS A 70 -9.78 -7.51 -7.80
C CYS A 70 -9.88 -9.04 -7.88
N LYS A 71 -11.03 -9.59 -8.30
CA LYS A 71 -11.31 -11.04 -8.25
C LYS A 71 -10.25 -11.88 -8.96
N SER A 72 -9.90 -11.49 -10.18
CA SER A 72 -8.92 -12.22 -11.00
C SER A 72 -7.52 -12.21 -10.36
N ALA A 73 -7.08 -11.06 -9.84
CA ALA A 73 -5.78 -10.95 -9.20
C ALA A 73 -5.70 -11.79 -7.91
N LEU A 74 -6.71 -11.68 -7.05
CA LEU A 74 -6.77 -12.42 -5.78
C LEU A 74 -6.85 -13.94 -5.98
N ALA A 75 -7.45 -14.41 -7.07
CA ALA A 75 -7.54 -15.83 -7.39
C ALA A 75 -6.24 -16.40 -8.00
N ARG A 76 -5.41 -15.57 -8.65
CA ARG A 76 -4.17 -16.00 -9.31
C ARG A 76 -2.95 -15.97 -8.39
N PHE A 77 -2.97 -15.12 -7.38
CA PHE A 77 -1.96 -15.06 -6.34
C PHE A 77 -2.68 -14.79 -5.02
N THR A 78 -2.84 -15.85 -4.25
CA THR A 78 -3.62 -15.89 -3.01
C THR A 78 -2.76 -15.47 -1.82
N GLN A 79 -3.41 -15.26 -0.68
CA GLN A 79 -2.72 -15.08 0.60
C GLN A 79 -1.81 -16.27 0.94
N TRP A 80 -2.19 -17.48 0.55
CA TRP A 80 -1.44 -18.70 0.83
C TRP A 80 -0.14 -18.75 0.05
N ASP A 81 -0.14 -18.31 -1.21
CA ASP A 81 1.07 -18.19 -2.02
C ASP A 81 2.09 -17.22 -1.38
N PHE A 82 1.60 -16.13 -0.78
CA PHE A 82 2.46 -15.19 -0.06
C PHE A 82 2.95 -15.76 1.28
N ILE A 83 2.09 -16.48 2.02
CA ILE A 83 2.48 -17.19 3.26
C ILE A 83 3.57 -18.22 2.95
N ASP A 84 3.44 -18.97 1.86
CA ASP A 84 4.44 -19.93 1.42
C ASP A 84 5.76 -19.26 1.05
N LEU A 85 5.71 -18.08 0.42
CA LEU A 85 6.91 -17.27 0.18
C LEU A 85 7.58 -16.85 1.48
N VAL A 86 6.82 -16.35 2.46
CA VAL A 86 7.33 -15.97 3.79
C VAL A 86 7.97 -17.18 4.49
N ASN A 87 7.31 -18.35 4.45
CA ASN A 87 7.82 -19.60 5.02
C ASN A 87 9.10 -20.07 4.34
N LYS A 88 9.20 -19.94 3.01
CA LYS A 88 10.39 -20.31 2.23
C LYS A 88 11.63 -19.49 2.61
N HIS A 89 11.42 -18.26 3.07
CA HIS A 89 12.47 -17.38 3.60
C HIS A 89 12.73 -17.58 5.10
N GLY A 90 12.06 -18.54 5.75
CA GLY A 90 12.27 -18.84 7.16
C GLY A 90 11.82 -17.72 8.10
N ILE A 91 10.89 -16.87 7.67
CA ILE A 91 10.39 -15.76 8.49
C ILE A 91 9.27 -16.28 9.38
N ALA A 92 9.47 -16.19 10.70
CA ALA A 92 8.47 -16.58 11.69
C ALA A 92 7.33 -15.55 11.75
N TRP A 93 6.10 -16.05 11.89
CA TRP A 93 4.90 -15.25 11.95
C TRP A 93 3.83 -15.88 12.84
N HIS A 94 2.91 -15.05 13.32
CA HIS A 94 1.74 -15.48 14.08
C HIS A 94 0.47 -14.77 13.59
N GLU A 95 -0.67 -15.42 13.82
CA GLU A 95 -1.97 -14.74 13.75
C GLU A 95 -2.17 -13.90 15.02
N LYS A 96 -2.62 -12.67 14.85
CA LYS A 96 -3.05 -11.81 15.96
C LYS A 96 -4.55 -11.99 16.24
N THR A 97 -5.38 -11.20 15.58
CA THR A 97 -6.84 -11.28 15.68
C THR A 97 -7.43 -11.18 14.29
N LEU A 98 -8.61 -11.77 14.09
CA LEU A 98 -9.37 -11.66 12.83
C LEU A 98 -8.54 -12.04 11.60
N GLY A 99 -7.72 -13.10 11.70
CA GLY A 99 -6.90 -13.60 10.58
C GLY A 99 -5.69 -12.74 10.22
N GLN A 100 -5.37 -11.67 10.95
CA GLN A 100 -4.25 -10.80 10.64
C GLN A 100 -2.90 -11.48 10.93
N LEU A 101 -2.02 -11.58 9.93
CA LEU A 101 -0.72 -12.24 10.09
C LEU A 101 0.41 -11.22 10.19
N PHE A 102 1.20 -11.34 11.24
CA PHE A 102 2.32 -10.44 11.55
C PHE A 102 3.62 -11.20 11.62
N CYS A 103 4.73 -10.56 11.23
CA CYS A 103 6.05 -11.09 11.55
C CYS A 103 6.26 -11.05 13.07
N ASP A 104 6.95 -12.05 13.60
CA ASP A 104 7.24 -12.11 15.04
C ASP A 104 8.19 -10.97 15.46
N ASP A 105 9.23 -10.74 14.67
CA ASP A 105 10.30 -9.80 15.00
C ASP A 105 10.12 -8.43 14.35
N SER A 106 10.19 -8.35 13.02
CA SER A 106 10.31 -7.06 12.32
C SER A 106 9.79 -7.07 10.90
N ALA A 107 9.13 -5.97 10.52
CA ALA A 107 8.75 -5.67 9.15
C ALA A 107 9.95 -5.60 8.18
N GLN A 108 11.16 -5.41 8.69
CA GLN A 108 12.38 -5.45 7.91
C GLN A 108 12.55 -6.80 7.19
N GLN A 109 12.13 -7.91 7.81
CA GLN A 109 12.23 -9.24 7.22
C GLN A 109 11.46 -9.36 5.89
N ILE A 110 10.29 -8.71 5.79
CA ILE A 110 9.51 -8.68 4.54
C ILE A 110 10.19 -7.81 3.48
N VAL A 111 10.82 -6.70 3.88
CA VAL A 111 11.57 -5.86 2.93
C VAL A 111 12.79 -6.61 2.41
N ASP A 112 13.55 -7.25 3.29
CA ASP A 112 14.74 -8.03 2.93
C ASP A 112 14.35 -9.18 2.01
N MET A 113 13.29 -9.94 2.34
CA MET A 113 12.72 -10.97 1.48
C MET A 113 12.42 -10.46 0.06
N LEU A 114 11.75 -9.31 -0.06
CA LEU A 114 11.40 -8.74 -1.37
C LEU A 114 12.63 -8.23 -2.14
N VAL A 115 13.65 -7.73 -1.45
CA VAL A 115 14.92 -7.35 -2.06
C VAL A 115 15.65 -8.60 -2.56
N ASP A 116 15.75 -9.65 -1.75
CA ASP A 116 16.38 -10.93 -2.11
C ASP A 116 15.68 -11.57 -3.34
N GLU A 117 14.35 -11.51 -3.41
CA GLU A 117 13.60 -11.97 -4.59
C GLU A 117 13.88 -11.12 -5.84
N CYS A 118 14.12 -9.81 -5.68
CA CYS A 118 14.56 -8.95 -6.78
C CYS A 118 16.01 -9.28 -7.21
N GLU A 119 16.90 -9.59 -6.27
CA GLU A 119 18.29 -9.98 -6.55
C GLU A 119 18.35 -11.31 -7.33
N LYS A 120 17.53 -12.30 -6.95
CA LYS A 120 17.37 -13.56 -7.72
C LYS A 120 16.95 -13.30 -9.18
N GLY A 121 16.18 -12.24 -9.41
CA GLY A 121 15.76 -11.79 -10.74
C GLY A 121 16.73 -10.85 -11.45
N ASN A 122 17.92 -10.56 -10.88
CA ASN A 122 18.86 -9.56 -11.38
C ASN A 122 18.23 -8.18 -11.66
N VAL A 123 17.28 -7.77 -10.81
CA VAL A 123 16.60 -6.47 -10.95
C VAL A 123 17.59 -5.33 -10.65
N THR A 124 17.67 -4.35 -11.54
CA THR A 124 18.45 -3.14 -11.30
C THR A 124 17.66 -2.16 -10.43
N PHE A 125 18.22 -1.73 -9.31
CA PHE A 125 17.62 -0.69 -8.45
C PHE A 125 18.21 0.69 -8.75
N ARG A 126 17.35 1.71 -8.81
CA ARG A 126 17.73 3.14 -8.78
C ARG A 126 16.91 3.89 -7.74
N LEU A 127 17.48 3.96 -6.54
CA LEU A 127 16.94 4.73 -5.43
C LEU A 127 17.43 6.19 -5.53
N ARG A 128 16.75 7.10 -4.82
CA ARG A 128 17.00 8.55 -4.87
C ARG A 128 16.89 9.10 -6.30
N SER A 129 16.00 8.51 -7.08
CA SER A 129 15.75 8.87 -8.46
C SER A 129 14.33 9.38 -8.60
N GLU A 130 14.21 10.68 -8.77
CA GLU A 130 12.94 11.31 -9.11
C GLU A 130 12.73 11.21 -10.62
N VAL A 131 11.55 10.73 -11.02
CA VAL A 131 11.14 10.71 -12.43
C VAL A 131 10.55 12.08 -12.75
N LEU A 132 11.19 12.79 -13.67
CA LEU A 132 10.83 14.16 -14.03
C LEU A 132 9.79 14.19 -15.15
N SER A 133 9.92 13.29 -16.12
CA SER A 133 9.00 13.17 -17.25
C SER A 133 8.86 11.71 -17.68
N VAL A 134 7.71 11.39 -18.26
CA VAL A 134 7.41 10.11 -18.90
C VAL A 134 6.78 10.44 -20.24
N GLU A 135 7.39 9.97 -21.31
CA GLU A 135 6.87 10.13 -22.68
C GLU A 135 6.62 8.75 -23.28
N LYS A 136 5.67 8.68 -24.21
CA LYS A 136 5.34 7.45 -24.94
C LYS A 136 5.44 7.71 -26.43
N ASP A 137 6.14 6.83 -27.13
CA ASP A 137 6.24 6.80 -28.59
C ASP A 137 5.87 5.42 -29.14
N ASP A 138 6.02 5.20 -30.44
CA ASP A 138 5.70 3.93 -31.11
C ASP A 138 6.56 2.75 -30.64
N THR A 139 7.70 3.03 -29.99
CA THR A 139 8.69 2.05 -29.54
C THR A 139 8.68 1.79 -28.04
N GLY A 140 7.77 2.43 -27.29
CA GLY A 140 7.59 2.23 -25.85
C GLY A 140 7.54 3.54 -25.06
N PHE A 141 8.23 3.56 -23.92
CA PHE A 141 8.27 4.68 -22.99
C PHE A 141 9.70 5.17 -22.79
N THR A 142 9.85 6.48 -22.70
CA THR A 142 11.09 7.17 -22.36
C THR A 142 10.90 7.97 -21.07
N LEU A 143 11.83 7.83 -20.13
CA LEU A 143 11.76 8.50 -18.82
C LEU A 143 13.02 9.33 -18.60
N GLU A 144 12.84 10.53 -18.07
CA GLU A 144 13.94 11.35 -17.55
C GLU A 144 14.03 11.21 -16.03
N LEU A 145 15.24 10.91 -15.54
CA LEU A 145 15.54 10.78 -14.12
C LEU A 145 16.91 11.38 -13.80
N ASN A 146 16.97 12.34 -12.88
CA ASN A 146 18.22 12.94 -12.40
C ASN A 146 19.22 13.34 -13.53
N GLY A 147 18.73 13.87 -14.65
CA GLY A 147 19.56 14.25 -15.80
C GLY A 147 20.01 13.09 -16.71
N MET A 148 19.48 11.88 -16.51
CA MET A 148 19.66 10.71 -17.37
C MET A 148 18.35 10.34 -18.05
N THR A 149 18.46 9.68 -19.20
CA THR A 149 17.31 9.15 -19.95
C THR A 149 17.40 7.63 -20.05
N VAL A 150 16.29 6.95 -19.73
CA VAL A 150 16.11 5.50 -19.89
C VAL A 150 14.88 5.20 -20.72
N GLY A 151 14.91 4.09 -21.44
CA GLY A 151 13.77 3.63 -22.24
C GLY A 151 13.30 2.23 -21.83
N CYS A 152 12.02 1.93 -22.04
CA CYS A 152 11.47 0.59 -21.89
C CYS A 152 10.29 0.30 -22.80
N GLU A 153 9.99 -0.97 -23.02
CA GLU A 153 8.76 -1.37 -23.73
C GLU A 153 7.54 -1.37 -22.81
N LYS A 154 7.72 -1.76 -21.54
CA LYS A 154 6.66 -1.87 -20.55
C LYS A 154 6.94 -0.97 -19.35
N LEU A 155 5.97 -0.13 -19.00
CA LEU A 155 6.03 0.74 -17.83
C LEU A 155 4.96 0.33 -16.80
N VAL A 156 5.36 0.16 -15.54
CA VAL A 156 4.47 -0.14 -14.42
C VAL A 156 4.52 0.98 -13.39
N ILE A 157 3.35 1.50 -13.03
CA ILE A 157 3.19 2.55 -12.02
C ILE A 157 2.80 1.91 -10.69
N ALA A 158 3.74 1.88 -9.74
CA ALA A 158 3.59 1.28 -8.40
C ALA A 158 3.86 2.31 -7.28
N THR A 159 3.53 3.59 -7.52
CA THR A 159 3.89 4.71 -6.64
C THR A 159 3.05 4.86 -5.36
N GLY A 160 2.03 4.01 -5.20
CA GLY A 160 1.11 4.06 -4.05
C GLY A 160 0.17 5.27 -4.06
N GLY A 161 -0.48 5.51 -2.92
CA GLY A 161 -1.43 6.62 -2.73
C GLY A 161 -0.87 7.77 -1.89
N LEU A 162 -1.74 8.70 -1.49
CA LEU A 162 -1.38 10.00 -0.90
C LEU A 162 -1.01 9.98 0.61
N SER A 163 -1.26 8.87 1.31
CA SER A 163 -1.01 8.79 2.76
C SER A 163 0.48 8.85 3.06
N MET A 164 0.86 9.50 4.17
CA MET A 164 2.25 9.64 4.64
C MET A 164 3.19 10.38 3.65
N PRO A 165 2.91 11.65 3.30
CA PRO A 165 3.75 12.42 2.37
C PRO A 165 5.19 12.59 2.86
N GLY A 166 5.42 12.67 4.18
CA GLY A 166 6.77 12.71 4.78
C GLY A 166 7.65 11.48 4.46
N LEU A 167 7.05 10.39 4.00
CA LEU A 167 7.76 9.19 3.53
C LEU A 167 7.90 9.13 2.01
N GLY A 168 7.61 10.21 1.29
CA GLY A 168 7.73 10.28 -0.17
C GLY A 168 6.48 9.87 -0.95
N ALA A 169 5.33 9.70 -0.28
CA ALA A 169 4.05 9.56 -0.97
C ALA A 169 3.73 10.83 -1.78
N SER A 170 3.30 10.64 -3.04
CA SER A 170 3.05 11.74 -3.97
C SER A 170 1.89 11.39 -4.90
N PRO A 171 1.27 12.37 -5.57
CA PRO A 171 0.22 12.11 -6.56
C PRO A 171 0.75 11.62 -7.91
N PHE A 172 2.04 11.24 -8.03
CA PHE A 172 2.69 10.97 -9.31
C PHE A 172 1.93 9.98 -10.19
N GLY A 173 1.51 8.83 -9.64
CA GLY A 173 0.78 7.83 -10.41
C GLY A 173 -0.56 8.32 -10.97
N TYR A 174 -1.25 9.20 -10.24
CA TYR A 174 -2.50 9.81 -10.73
C TYR A 174 -2.23 10.77 -11.89
N LYS A 175 -1.19 11.60 -11.77
CA LYS A 175 -0.79 12.52 -12.84
C LYS A 175 -0.40 11.78 -14.12
N ILE A 176 0.31 10.65 -14.00
CA ILE A 176 0.64 9.80 -15.15
C ILE A 176 -0.63 9.20 -15.77
N ALA A 177 -1.57 8.75 -14.95
CA ALA A 177 -2.85 8.23 -15.46
C ALA A 177 -3.62 9.30 -16.25
N GLU A 178 -3.75 10.52 -15.70
CA GLU A 178 -4.38 11.67 -16.36
C GLU A 178 -3.66 12.05 -17.67
N GLN A 179 -2.32 12.10 -17.66
CA GLN A 179 -1.50 12.38 -18.84
C GLN A 179 -1.81 11.42 -19.99
N PHE A 180 -2.04 10.14 -19.69
CA PHE A 180 -2.39 9.13 -20.69
C PHE A 180 -3.91 8.94 -20.89
N GLY A 181 -4.73 9.91 -20.45
CA GLY A 181 -6.16 9.95 -20.69
C GLY A 181 -6.99 8.96 -19.87
N LEU A 182 -6.44 8.40 -18.80
CA LEU A 182 -7.18 7.53 -17.87
C LEU A 182 -7.96 8.39 -16.87
N ASN A 183 -9.20 7.98 -16.59
CA ASN A 183 -10.03 8.63 -15.59
C ASN A 183 -9.56 8.30 -14.17
N VAL A 184 -9.18 9.33 -13.40
CA VAL A 184 -8.83 9.20 -11.99
C VAL A 184 -10.03 9.60 -11.13
N LEU A 185 -10.53 8.66 -10.32
CA LEU A 185 -11.63 8.93 -9.41
C LEU A 185 -11.17 9.83 -8.24
N PRO A 186 -12.10 10.61 -7.63
CA PRO A 186 -11.79 11.40 -6.44
C PRO A 186 -11.18 10.55 -5.33
N THR A 187 -10.08 11.05 -4.75
CA THR A 187 -9.39 10.36 -3.66
C THR A 187 -9.79 10.97 -2.31
N ARG A 188 -9.90 10.12 -1.29
CA ARG A 188 -10.08 10.55 0.10
C ARG A 188 -9.25 9.66 1.02
N ALA A 189 -9.01 10.16 2.24
CA ALA A 189 -8.34 9.35 3.24
C ALA A 189 -9.27 8.22 3.73
N GLY A 190 -8.73 7.02 3.83
CA GLY A 190 -9.39 5.85 4.41
C GLY A 190 -8.51 5.22 5.47
N LEU A 191 -9.11 4.44 6.38
CA LEU A 191 -8.45 3.94 7.59
C LEU A 191 -7.85 5.07 8.43
N VAL A 192 -8.64 6.12 8.67
CA VAL A 192 -8.23 7.32 9.43
C VAL A 192 -9.03 7.49 10.72
N PRO A 193 -8.43 8.08 11.77
CA PRO A 193 -9.16 8.52 12.95
C PRO A 193 -10.21 9.60 12.61
N PHE A 194 -11.25 9.71 13.43
CA PHE A 194 -12.19 10.82 13.39
C PHE A 194 -11.78 11.94 14.34
N THR A 195 -11.89 13.18 13.87
CA THR A 195 -11.77 14.36 14.72
C THR A 195 -13.13 14.72 15.29
N LEU A 196 -13.20 14.99 16.59
CA LEU A 196 -14.45 15.41 17.23
C LEU A 196 -14.56 16.94 17.25
N HIS A 197 -15.80 17.42 17.12
CA HIS A 197 -16.11 18.84 17.30
C HIS A 197 -15.87 19.26 18.76
N LYS A 198 -15.55 20.54 18.97
CA LYS A 198 -14.98 21.03 20.25
C LYS A 198 -15.82 20.71 21.49
N PRO A 199 -17.15 20.96 21.55
CA PRO A 199 -17.99 20.56 22.69
C PRO A 199 -17.83 19.10 23.10
N LEU A 200 -17.99 18.17 22.16
CA LEU A 200 -17.87 16.73 22.45
C LEU A 200 -16.43 16.31 22.76
N LEU A 201 -15.44 16.95 22.12
CA LEU A 201 -14.04 16.70 22.44
C LEU A 201 -13.69 17.12 23.87
N GLU A 202 -14.24 18.24 24.35
CA GLU A 202 -13.99 18.73 25.72
C GLU A 202 -14.48 17.74 26.78
N GLU A 203 -15.60 17.07 26.53
CA GLU A 203 -16.14 16.03 27.40
C GLU A 203 -15.35 14.71 27.33
N LEU A 204 -14.92 14.30 26.13
CA LEU A 204 -14.35 12.96 25.91
C LEU A 204 -12.82 12.92 25.97
N GLN A 205 -12.12 14.04 25.84
CA GLN A 205 -10.64 14.07 25.83
C GLN A 205 -10.01 13.56 27.13
N VAL A 206 -10.73 13.61 28.25
CA VAL A 206 -10.29 13.07 29.55
C VAL A 206 -10.14 11.55 29.52
N LEU A 207 -10.77 10.88 28.54
CA LEU A 207 -10.66 9.44 28.32
C LEU A 207 -9.50 9.07 27.39
N ALA A 208 -8.68 10.03 26.95
CA ALA A 208 -7.59 9.75 26.02
C ALA A 208 -6.67 8.61 26.52
N GLY A 209 -6.47 7.61 25.66
CA GLY A 209 -5.74 6.38 25.98
C GLY A 209 -6.61 5.21 26.42
N VAL A 210 -7.88 5.44 26.78
CA VAL A 210 -8.84 4.38 27.08
C VAL A 210 -9.30 3.71 25.79
N ALA A 211 -9.22 2.37 25.75
CA ALA A 211 -9.75 1.55 24.69
C ALA A 211 -10.90 0.68 25.21
N VAL A 212 -12.00 0.61 24.46
CA VAL A 212 -13.18 -0.18 24.82
C VAL A 212 -13.67 -0.97 23.62
N PRO A 213 -14.11 -2.24 23.80
CA PRO A 213 -14.82 -2.97 22.77
C PRO A 213 -16.06 -2.19 22.34
N SER A 214 -16.26 -2.02 21.04
CA SER A 214 -17.38 -1.28 20.48
C SER A 214 -17.96 -1.97 19.25
N VAL A 215 -19.17 -1.54 18.90
CA VAL A 215 -19.82 -1.84 17.63
C VAL A 215 -20.11 -0.50 16.99
N ILE A 216 -19.56 -0.25 15.80
CA ILE A 216 -19.75 1.01 15.08
C ILE A 216 -20.44 0.70 13.75
N THR A 217 -21.43 1.53 13.40
CA THR A 217 -22.31 1.33 12.25
C THR A 217 -22.32 2.58 11.39
N ALA A 218 -21.99 2.46 10.11
CA ALA A 218 -22.14 3.54 9.14
C ALA A 218 -23.60 3.68 8.71
N GLU A 219 -23.97 4.84 8.16
CA GLU A 219 -25.34 5.12 7.67
C GLU A 219 -25.81 4.11 6.62
N ASN A 220 -24.89 3.56 5.81
CA ASN A 220 -25.21 2.52 4.83
C ASN A 220 -25.42 1.11 5.44
N GLY A 221 -25.39 0.97 6.77
CA GLY A 221 -25.60 -0.29 7.49
C GLY A 221 -24.37 -1.16 7.66
N THR A 222 -23.18 -0.72 7.21
CA THR A 222 -21.93 -1.45 7.45
C THR A 222 -21.57 -1.43 8.93
N VAL A 223 -21.21 -2.58 9.51
CA VAL A 223 -20.93 -2.73 10.94
C VAL A 223 -19.53 -3.31 11.16
N PHE A 224 -18.77 -2.71 12.09
CA PHE A 224 -17.52 -3.29 12.60
C PHE A 224 -17.59 -3.48 14.11
N ARG A 225 -17.03 -4.60 14.59
CA ARG A 225 -16.91 -4.95 16.01
C ARG A 225 -15.44 -5.04 16.38
N GLU A 226 -14.92 -4.01 17.03
CA GLU A 226 -13.54 -3.94 17.53
C GLU A 226 -13.43 -2.82 18.56
N ASN A 227 -12.24 -2.55 19.05
CA ASN A 227 -11.94 -1.54 20.00
C ASN A 227 -12.01 -0.16 19.36
N LEU A 228 -12.74 0.73 20.03
CA LEU A 228 -12.63 2.16 19.88
C LEU A 228 -11.59 2.68 20.87
N LEU A 229 -10.75 3.60 20.41
CA LEU A 229 -9.73 4.27 21.22
C LEU A 229 -10.06 5.77 21.31
N PHE A 230 -10.20 6.28 22.53
CA PHE A 230 -10.30 7.72 22.76
C PHE A 230 -8.92 8.37 22.65
N THR A 231 -8.85 9.53 22.00
CA THR A 231 -7.61 10.29 21.78
C THR A 231 -7.82 11.77 22.07
N HIS A 232 -6.72 12.52 22.24
CA HIS A 232 -6.78 13.98 22.44
C HIS A 232 -7.38 14.76 21.27
N ARG A 233 -7.61 14.13 20.10
CA ARG A 233 -8.18 14.79 18.92
C ARG A 233 -9.56 14.26 18.53
N GLY A 234 -9.99 13.15 19.13
CA GLY A 234 -11.21 12.46 18.78
C GLY A 234 -11.11 10.94 18.94
N LEU A 235 -11.61 10.20 17.96
CA LEU A 235 -11.76 8.74 18.05
C LEU A 235 -10.82 8.01 17.08
N SER A 236 -10.25 6.91 17.53
CA SER A 236 -9.35 6.04 16.77
C SER A 236 -9.64 4.58 17.13
N GLY A 237 -8.68 3.69 16.90
CA GLY A 237 -8.80 2.27 17.15
C GLY A 237 -9.42 1.52 15.96
N PRO A 238 -9.23 0.19 15.88
CA PRO A 238 -9.57 -0.56 14.68
C PRO A 238 -11.03 -0.39 14.23
N ALA A 239 -11.99 -0.26 15.15
CA ALA A 239 -13.39 -0.02 14.78
C ALA A 239 -13.58 1.29 14.00
N VAL A 240 -12.98 2.38 14.48
CA VAL A 240 -13.09 3.71 13.85
C VAL A 240 -12.30 3.75 12.54
N LEU A 241 -11.10 3.16 12.52
CA LEU A 241 -10.31 3.10 11.30
C LEU A 241 -11.07 2.33 10.20
N GLN A 242 -11.64 1.17 10.51
CA GLN A 242 -12.43 0.40 9.54
C GLN A 242 -13.65 1.19 9.03
N ILE A 243 -14.47 1.75 9.92
CA ILE A 243 -15.70 2.44 9.51
C ILE A 243 -15.45 3.76 8.75
N SER A 244 -14.30 4.41 8.97
CA SER A 244 -13.91 5.63 8.24
C SER A 244 -13.91 5.47 6.72
N SER A 245 -13.71 4.23 6.25
CA SER A 245 -13.73 3.89 4.83
C SER A 245 -15.15 3.76 4.26
N TYR A 246 -16.19 3.73 5.09
CA TYR A 246 -17.59 3.66 4.68
C TYR A 246 -18.34 4.98 4.92
N TRP A 247 -17.95 5.71 5.97
CA TRP A 247 -18.48 7.03 6.31
C TRP A 247 -18.16 8.10 5.25
N GLN A 248 -19.13 8.98 5.01
CA GLN A 248 -18.99 10.23 4.25
C GLN A 248 -19.20 11.48 5.12
N PRO A 249 -18.60 12.64 4.75
CA PRO A 249 -18.84 13.89 5.45
C PRO A 249 -20.33 14.22 5.57
N GLY A 250 -20.79 14.35 6.82
CA GLY A 250 -22.19 14.67 7.15
C GLY A 250 -23.04 13.47 7.58
N GLU A 251 -22.57 12.24 7.37
CA GLU A 251 -23.27 11.03 7.81
C GLU A 251 -23.10 10.78 9.31
N PHE A 252 -24.09 10.13 9.91
CA PHE A 252 -24.01 9.62 11.29
C PHE A 252 -23.18 8.33 11.35
N VAL A 253 -22.49 8.12 12.47
CA VAL A 253 -21.66 6.94 12.76
C VAL A 253 -21.57 6.68 14.27
#